data_AF-A0A9C9N014-F1
#
_entry.id   AF-A0A9C9N014-F1
#
_cell.length_a   1.000
_cell.length_b   1.000
_cell.length_c   1.000
_cell.angle_alpha   90.00
_cell.angle_beta   90.00
_cell.angle_gamma   90.00
#
_symmetry.space_group_name_H-M   'P 1'
#
loop_
_entity.id
_entity.type
_entity.pdbx_description
1 polymer ?
#
loop_
_entity_poly.entity_id
_entity_poly.type
_entity_poly.pdbx_seq_one_letter_code
_entity_poly.pdbx_strand_id
1 'polypeptide(L)'
;MKILIKNGIVITSAASYQQDVLIDVSQIVEVADAIASDGVDQVVDARGLYVMPGGIDVHTHLSLPMFDTISSDDHYTGHKAAAFGGTTTVLDFIAHDDKDLLPNIERWHQKAASLAAVDYSFHMNLTHFDQAILKQLPLLVREGITSVKMFTAYNNRLRLNDAEIFQLMRASATLGLLPMLHAENGDVIELLVQEALAAGHVEPVWHARTRPAWGAVEAAFRGVSLAA
;
A
#
# COMPACT_ATOMS: atom_id res chain seq x y z
N MET A 1 -9.60 -28.63 -2.09
CA MET A 1 -8.35 -29.29 -1.66
C MET A 1 -8.20 -29.01 -0.19
N LYS A 2 -8.04 -30.04 0.63
CA LYS A 2 -7.88 -29.97 2.08
C LYS A 2 -6.41 -30.08 2.45
N ILE A 3 -5.87 -29.05 3.09
CA ILE A 3 -4.49 -29.01 3.58
C ILE A 3 -4.53 -29.00 5.10
N LEU A 4 -3.82 -29.93 5.73
CA LEU A 4 -3.62 -29.96 7.17
C LEU A 4 -2.17 -29.60 7.49
N ILE A 5 -1.96 -28.47 8.18
CA ILE A 5 -0.67 -28.08 8.73
C ILE A 5 -0.57 -28.62 10.15
N LYS A 6 0.40 -29.49 10.42
CA LYS A 6 0.55 -30.18 11.71
C LYS A 6 1.80 -29.79 12.48
N ASN A 7 1.75 -29.95 13.80
CA ASN A 7 2.90 -29.82 14.71
C ASN A 7 3.57 -28.42 14.72
N GLY A 8 2.91 -27.42 14.15
CA GLY A 8 3.41 -26.05 14.12
C GLY A 8 3.10 -25.27 15.38
N ILE A 9 3.78 -24.14 15.55
CA ILE A 9 3.41 -23.13 16.55
C ILE A 9 2.61 -22.06 15.81
N VAL A 10 1.30 -22.04 15.99
CA VAL A 10 0.40 -21.03 15.45
C VAL A 10 0.64 -19.71 16.17
N ILE A 11 0.95 -18.66 15.43
CA ILE A 11 1.18 -17.32 15.94
C ILE A 11 0.06 -16.40 15.47
N THR A 12 -0.54 -15.69 16.41
CA THR A 12 -1.47 -14.59 16.14
C THR A 12 -0.89 -13.29 16.71
N SER A 13 -1.56 -12.16 16.48
CA SER A 13 -1.19 -10.89 17.12
C SER A 13 -1.30 -10.90 18.65
N ALA A 14 -2.05 -11.85 19.22
CA ALA A 14 -2.32 -11.91 20.65
C ALA A 14 -1.51 -12.98 21.40
N ALA A 15 -1.21 -14.11 20.77
CA ALA A 15 -0.65 -15.28 21.45
C ALA A 15 -0.06 -16.33 20.48
N SER A 16 0.62 -17.31 21.08
CA SER A 16 1.24 -18.46 20.40
C SER A 16 0.68 -19.77 20.96
N TYR A 17 0.35 -20.71 20.07
CA TYR A 17 -0.29 -21.98 20.42
C TYR A 17 0.36 -23.14 19.67
N GLN A 18 0.54 -24.29 20.32
CA GLN A 18 0.94 -25.52 19.65
C GLN A 18 -0.31 -26.22 19.11
N GLN A 19 -0.71 -25.94 17.87
CA GLN A 19 -1.97 -26.38 17.29
C GLN A 19 -1.81 -26.75 15.81
N ASP A 20 -2.67 -27.64 15.35
CA ASP A 20 -2.84 -27.99 13.94
C ASP A 20 -3.83 -27.01 13.29
N VAL A 21 -3.68 -26.76 11.99
CA VAL A 21 -4.55 -25.87 11.19
C VAL A 21 -5.06 -26.63 9.96
N LEU A 22 -6.38 -26.78 9.84
CA LEU A 22 -7.03 -27.37 8.66
C LEU A 22 -7.57 -26.27 7.75
N ILE A 23 -7.18 -26.34 6.49
CA ILE A 23 -7.62 -25.47 5.41
C ILE A 23 -8.45 -26.31 4.44
N ASP A 24 -9.65 -25.85 4.10
CA ASP A 24 -10.45 -26.43 3.02
C ASP A 24 -10.66 -25.37 1.92
N VAL A 25 -10.15 -25.68 0.73
CA VAL A 25 -10.12 -24.79 -0.43
C VAL A 25 -9.32 -23.52 -0.14
N SER A 26 -9.99 -22.46 0.35
CA SER A 26 -9.41 -21.14 0.59
C SER A 26 -9.73 -20.61 1.99
N GLN A 27 -10.26 -21.46 2.88
CA GLN A 27 -10.66 -21.06 4.22
C GLN A 27 -10.01 -21.95 5.27
N ILE A 28 -9.59 -21.32 6.37
CA ILE A 28 -9.25 -22.03 7.59
C ILE A 28 -10.56 -22.51 8.20
N VAL A 29 -10.76 -23.82 8.27
CA VAL A 29 -12.02 -24.44 8.75
C VAL A 29 -11.90 -24.96 10.17
N GLU A 30 -10.68 -25.23 10.66
CA GLU A 30 -10.45 -25.70 12.02
C GLU A 30 -9.03 -25.36 12.51
N VAL A 31 -8.92 -24.98 13.79
CA VAL A 31 -7.65 -24.81 14.52
C VAL A 31 -7.81 -25.49 15.87
N ALA A 32 -7.01 -26.52 16.14
CA ALA A 32 -7.15 -27.35 17.34
C ALA A 32 -5.84 -28.04 17.72
N ASP A 33 -5.73 -28.53 18.95
CA ASP A 33 -4.50 -29.16 19.47
C ASP A 33 -4.06 -30.40 18.67
N ALA A 34 -5.03 -31.14 18.10
CA ALA A 34 -4.77 -32.28 17.22
C ALA A 34 -5.95 -32.51 16.28
N ILE A 35 -5.70 -32.49 14.97
CA ILE A 35 -6.72 -32.77 13.94
C ILE A 35 -6.39 -34.10 13.25
N ALA A 36 -7.40 -34.96 13.06
CA ALA A 36 -7.23 -36.22 12.34
C ALA A 36 -6.89 -35.96 10.85
N SER A 37 -6.00 -36.77 10.28
CA SER A 37 -5.60 -36.64 8.87
C SER A 37 -6.54 -37.36 7.89
N ASP A 38 -7.61 -37.97 8.38
CA ASP A 38 -8.56 -38.72 7.56
C ASP A 38 -9.29 -37.80 6.59
N GLY A 39 -9.24 -38.12 5.29
CA GLY A 39 -9.91 -37.32 4.25
C GLY A 39 -9.25 -35.98 3.94
N VAL A 40 -7.99 -35.78 4.37
CA VAL A 40 -7.17 -34.63 3.98
C VAL A 40 -6.38 -34.96 2.71
N ASP A 41 -6.27 -34.00 1.78
CA ASP A 41 -5.56 -34.20 0.51
C ASP A 41 -4.03 -34.03 0.67
N GLN A 42 -3.59 -33.15 1.57
CA GLN A 42 -2.18 -32.86 1.84
C GLN A 42 -1.93 -32.60 3.32
N VAL A 43 -0.88 -33.22 3.87
CA VAL A 43 -0.36 -32.92 5.21
C VAL A 43 0.98 -32.22 5.11
N VAL A 44 1.12 -31.08 5.79
CA VAL A 44 2.37 -30.31 5.91
C VAL A 44 2.87 -30.43 7.36
N ASP A 45 4.06 -30.99 7.56
CA ASP A 45 4.68 -31.06 8.89
C ASP A 45 5.45 -29.76 9.18
N ALA A 46 4.93 -28.96 10.10
CA ALA A 46 5.49 -27.68 10.53
C ALA A 46 6.24 -27.78 11.87
N ARG A 47 6.72 -28.97 12.25
CA ARG A 47 7.46 -29.17 13.50
C ARG A 47 8.66 -28.23 13.62
N GLY A 48 8.71 -27.48 14.71
CA GLY A 48 9.76 -26.49 14.97
C GLY A 48 9.65 -25.22 14.11
N LEU A 49 8.55 -25.07 13.36
CA LEU A 49 8.26 -23.89 12.55
C LEU A 49 7.08 -23.11 13.13
N TYR A 50 7.01 -21.83 12.75
CA TYR A 50 5.86 -20.96 13.04
C TYR A 50 4.86 -21.00 11.89
N VAL A 51 3.57 -21.06 12.24
CA VAL A 51 2.45 -20.93 11.33
C VAL A 51 1.83 -19.56 11.56
N MET A 52 2.02 -18.64 10.62
CA MET A 52 1.63 -17.23 10.75
C MET A 52 0.62 -16.85 9.67
N PRO A 53 -0.23 -15.84 9.91
CA PRO A 53 -0.89 -15.13 8.81
C PRO A 53 0.17 -14.66 7.80
N GLY A 54 -0.16 -14.78 6.51
CA GLY A 54 0.71 -14.22 5.48
C GLY A 54 0.82 -12.70 5.63
N GLY A 55 1.99 -12.16 5.29
CA GLY A 55 2.23 -10.72 5.36
C GLY A 55 1.27 -9.94 4.47
N ILE A 56 0.91 -8.74 4.91
CA ILE A 56 0.17 -7.76 4.12
C ILE A 56 1.12 -6.58 3.89
N ASP A 57 1.64 -6.44 2.68
CA ASP A 57 2.41 -5.27 2.28
C ASP A 57 1.47 -4.17 1.81
N VAL A 58 1.33 -3.14 2.65
CA VAL A 58 0.41 -2.03 2.41
C VAL A 58 1.01 -0.92 1.54
N HIS A 59 2.22 -1.11 0.97
CA HIS A 59 2.86 -0.06 0.20
C HIS A 59 3.78 -0.56 -0.92
N THR A 60 3.20 -0.96 -2.04
CA THR A 60 3.96 -1.31 -3.25
C THR A 60 3.86 -0.25 -4.35
N HIS A 61 4.78 -0.31 -5.32
CA HIS A 61 4.70 0.45 -6.57
C HIS A 61 5.12 -0.47 -7.73
N LEU A 62 4.14 -1.17 -8.31
CA LEU A 62 4.36 -2.18 -9.37
C LEU A 62 3.95 -1.62 -10.73
N SER A 63 4.77 -1.86 -11.76
CA SER A 63 4.57 -1.28 -13.09
C SER A 63 4.25 0.23 -13.06
N LEU A 64 4.89 0.98 -12.16
CA LEU A 64 4.65 2.40 -11.95
C LEU A 64 5.49 3.22 -12.94
N PRO A 65 4.86 3.98 -13.87
CA PRO A 65 5.60 4.89 -14.74
C PRO A 65 6.17 6.06 -13.94
N MET A 66 7.47 6.33 -14.08
CA MET A 66 8.12 7.48 -13.46
C MET A 66 9.33 7.94 -14.29
N PHE A 67 9.41 9.25 -14.58
CA PHE A 67 10.57 9.88 -15.26
C PHE A 67 11.06 9.12 -16.52
N ASP A 68 10.22 9.04 -17.55
CA ASP A 68 10.51 8.36 -18.83
C ASP A 68 10.91 6.87 -18.71
N THR A 69 10.64 6.26 -17.55
CA THR A 69 10.84 4.84 -17.31
C THR A 69 9.67 4.25 -16.50
N ILE A 70 9.78 2.98 -16.14
CA ILE A 70 8.81 2.23 -15.35
C ILE A 70 9.56 1.42 -14.29
N SER A 71 8.95 1.20 -13.12
CA SER A 71 9.51 0.29 -12.11
C SER A 71 9.84 -1.08 -12.73
N SER A 72 10.98 -1.66 -12.33
CA SER A 72 11.46 -2.90 -12.93
C SER A 72 10.70 -4.15 -12.47
N ASP A 73 10.06 -4.10 -11.30
CA ASP A 73 9.08 -5.10 -10.90
C ASP A 73 7.68 -4.71 -11.41
N ASP A 74 7.04 -5.67 -12.06
CA ASP A 74 5.65 -5.65 -12.50
C ASP A 74 4.76 -6.46 -11.56
N HIS A 75 3.47 -6.59 -11.88
CA HIS A 75 2.54 -7.38 -11.07
C HIS A 75 2.84 -8.88 -11.07
N TYR A 76 3.64 -9.41 -12.00
CA TYR A 76 4.04 -10.82 -11.95
C TYR A 76 5.25 -11.02 -11.04
N THR A 77 6.33 -10.30 -11.32
CA THR A 77 7.60 -10.37 -10.59
C THR A 77 7.45 -9.89 -9.15
N GLY A 78 6.76 -8.77 -8.92
CA GLY A 78 6.52 -8.22 -7.59
C GLY A 78 5.65 -9.13 -6.70
N HIS A 79 4.52 -9.64 -7.20
CA HIS A 79 3.66 -10.54 -6.41
C HIS A 79 4.36 -11.89 -6.15
N LYS A 80 5.15 -12.38 -7.11
CA LYS A 80 5.94 -13.58 -6.91
C LYS A 80 7.00 -13.37 -5.82
N ALA A 81 7.71 -12.24 -5.84
CA ALA A 81 8.65 -11.87 -4.79
C ALA A 81 7.97 -11.80 -3.42
N ALA A 82 6.77 -11.20 -3.34
CA ALA A 82 5.95 -11.18 -2.13
C ALA A 82 5.66 -12.60 -1.61
N ALA A 83 5.18 -13.50 -2.48
CA ALA A 83 4.87 -14.88 -2.10
C ALA A 83 6.10 -15.63 -1.57
N PHE A 84 7.25 -15.52 -2.24
CA PHE A 84 8.50 -16.14 -1.79
C PHE A 84 9.01 -15.55 -0.46
N GLY A 85 8.69 -14.28 -0.19
CA GLY A 85 9.00 -13.59 1.07
C GLY A 85 8.00 -13.87 2.20
N GLY A 86 6.91 -14.60 1.95
CA GLY A 86 5.85 -14.85 2.94
C GLY A 86 4.77 -13.78 3.04
N THR A 87 4.76 -12.80 2.12
CA THR A 87 3.67 -11.82 1.95
C THR A 87 2.62 -12.39 1.00
N THR A 88 1.36 -12.43 1.44
CA THR A 88 0.24 -13.00 0.69
C THR A 88 -0.80 -11.98 0.26
N THR A 89 -0.59 -10.70 0.59
CA THR A 89 -1.43 -9.61 0.10
C THR A 89 -0.59 -8.36 -0.13
N VAL A 90 -0.80 -7.68 -1.26
CA VAL A 90 -0.13 -6.43 -1.59
C VAL A 90 -1.13 -5.31 -1.90
N LEU A 91 -0.84 -4.08 -1.48
CA LEU A 91 -1.62 -2.90 -1.84
C LEU A 91 -0.75 -1.94 -2.64
N ASP A 92 -1.18 -1.69 -3.88
CA ASP A 92 -0.47 -0.83 -4.83
C ASP A 92 -1.14 0.55 -4.96
N PHE A 93 -0.42 1.56 -5.44
CA PHE A 93 -0.95 2.92 -5.58
C PHE A 93 -1.34 3.24 -7.02
N ILE A 94 -2.64 3.47 -7.24
CA ILE A 94 -3.17 3.94 -8.52
C ILE A 94 -2.65 5.35 -8.80
N ALA A 95 -2.07 5.57 -9.98
CA ALA A 95 -1.72 6.92 -10.43
C ALA A 95 -2.97 7.71 -10.84
N HIS A 96 -2.95 9.02 -10.59
CA HIS A 96 -4.04 9.93 -10.91
C HIS A 96 -3.70 10.73 -12.18
N ASP A 97 -3.74 10.05 -13.32
CA ASP A 97 -3.35 10.60 -14.62
C ASP A 97 -4.54 11.24 -15.35
N ASP A 98 -5.73 10.65 -15.20
CA ASP A 98 -6.98 11.16 -15.78
C ASP A 98 -7.77 12.03 -14.81
N LYS A 99 -8.60 12.92 -15.36
CA LYS A 99 -9.55 13.76 -14.59
C LYS A 99 -10.64 12.95 -13.89
N ASP A 100 -11.01 11.81 -14.46
CA ASP A 100 -12.00 10.91 -13.88
C ASP A 100 -11.29 9.76 -13.16
N LEU A 101 -11.80 9.35 -12.01
CA LEU A 101 -11.17 8.32 -11.18
C LEU A 101 -11.33 6.92 -11.78
N LEU A 102 -12.46 6.64 -12.45
CA LEU A 102 -12.76 5.29 -12.96
C LEU A 102 -11.71 4.77 -13.97
N PRO A 103 -11.31 5.52 -15.01
CA PRO A 103 -10.29 5.04 -15.96
C PRO A 103 -8.95 4.72 -15.29
N ASN A 104 -8.57 5.49 -14.26
CA ASN A 104 -7.34 5.24 -13.49
C ASN A 104 -7.42 3.89 -12.75
N ILE A 105 -8.56 3.60 -12.12
CA ILE A 105 -8.83 2.33 -11.41
C ILE A 105 -8.83 1.14 -12.37
N GLU A 106 -9.58 1.24 -13.47
CA GLU A 106 -9.68 0.18 -14.48
C GLU A 106 -8.30 -0.17 -15.07
N ARG A 107 -7.47 0.84 -15.34
CA ARG A 107 -6.10 0.64 -15.84
C ARG A 107 -5.25 -0.18 -14.87
N TRP A 108 -5.36 0.07 -13.57
CA TRP A 108 -4.60 -0.68 -12.56
C TRP A 108 -5.12 -2.12 -12.40
N HIS A 109 -6.44 -2.33 -12.43
CA HIS A 109 -6.98 -3.69 -12.47
C HIS A 109 -6.49 -4.46 -13.71
N GLN A 110 -6.46 -3.82 -14.89
CA GLN A 110 -5.97 -4.45 -16.12
C GLN A 110 -4.49 -4.83 -16.04
N LYS A 111 -3.65 -4.02 -15.39
CA LYS A 111 -2.23 -4.33 -15.17
C LYS A 111 -2.02 -5.55 -14.27
N ALA A 112 -2.89 -5.76 -13.28
CA ALA A 112 -2.73 -6.81 -12.27
C ALA A 112 -3.46 -8.13 -12.61
N ALA A 113 -4.63 -8.07 -13.25
CA ALA A 113 -5.61 -9.17 -13.31
C ALA A 113 -5.07 -10.51 -13.86
N SER A 114 -4.12 -10.48 -14.79
CA SER A 114 -3.54 -11.69 -15.39
C SER A 114 -2.16 -12.07 -14.81
N LEU A 115 -1.60 -11.24 -13.95
CA LEU A 115 -0.20 -11.34 -13.49
C LEU A 115 -0.07 -11.59 -11.98
N ALA A 116 -1.05 -11.16 -11.18
CA ALA A 116 -1.01 -11.26 -9.74
C ALA A 116 -0.88 -12.72 -9.25
N ALA A 117 0.13 -12.97 -8.41
CA ALA A 117 0.38 -14.28 -7.79
C ALA A 117 -0.15 -14.42 -6.35
N VAL A 118 -0.46 -13.28 -5.72
CA VAL A 118 -1.05 -13.16 -4.38
C VAL A 118 -2.20 -12.17 -4.43
N ASP A 119 -3.07 -12.20 -3.42
CA ASP A 119 -4.21 -11.28 -3.32
C ASP A 119 -3.73 -9.82 -3.31
N TYR A 120 -4.58 -8.91 -3.79
CA TYR A 120 -4.21 -7.50 -3.86
C TYR A 120 -5.39 -6.55 -3.76
N SER A 121 -5.07 -5.31 -3.43
CA SER A 121 -5.98 -4.18 -3.51
C SER A 121 -5.22 -2.90 -3.87
N PHE A 122 -5.89 -1.77 -3.85
CA PHE A 122 -5.34 -0.50 -4.29
C PHE A 122 -5.63 0.66 -3.35
N HIS A 123 -4.71 1.62 -3.36
CA HIS A 123 -4.86 2.96 -2.83
C HIS A 123 -5.05 3.94 -4.00
N MET A 124 -5.94 4.94 -3.87
CA MET A 124 -6.07 5.98 -4.89
C MET A 124 -5.17 7.17 -4.56
N ASN A 125 -4.13 7.45 -5.36
CA ASN A 125 -3.43 8.73 -5.25
C ASN A 125 -4.35 9.87 -5.69
N LEU A 126 -4.26 11.02 -5.02
CA LEU A 126 -4.92 12.26 -5.44
C LEU A 126 -3.87 13.37 -5.53
N THR A 127 -3.49 13.67 -6.77
CA THR A 127 -2.50 14.71 -7.16
C THR A 127 -3.14 16.05 -7.51
N HIS A 128 -4.47 16.08 -7.63
CA HIS A 128 -5.29 17.28 -7.78
C HIS A 128 -6.62 17.03 -7.07
N PHE A 129 -7.24 18.09 -6.54
CA PHE A 129 -8.50 17.98 -5.83
C PHE A 129 -9.39 19.21 -6.08
N ASP A 130 -10.57 18.96 -6.64
CA ASP A 130 -11.58 19.98 -6.91
C ASP A 130 -13.01 19.44 -6.66
N GLN A 131 -14.03 20.24 -6.99
CA GLN A 131 -15.42 19.84 -6.84
C GLN A 131 -15.85 18.69 -7.75
N ALA A 132 -15.15 18.45 -8.87
CA ALA A 132 -15.42 17.31 -9.73
C ALA A 132 -14.90 16.02 -9.06
N ILE A 133 -13.65 16.02 -8.58
CA ILE A 133 -13.06 14.90 -7.84
C ILE A 133 -13.84 14.58 -6.57
N LEU A 134 -14.26 15.60 -5.81
CA LEU A 134 -15.08 15.42 -4.61
C LEU A 134 -16.35 14.60 -4.88
N LYS A 135 -17.03 14.86 -6.02
CA LYS A 135 -18.24 14.11 -6.42
C LYS A 135 -17.95 12.67 -6.84
N GLN A 136 -16.70 12.38 -7.20
CA GLN A 136 -16.28 11.05 -7.62
C GLN A 136 -15.80 10.18 -6.45
N LEU A 137 -15.47 10.73 -5.28
CA LEU A 137 -15.01 9.93 -4.13
C LEU A 137 -15.94 8.74 -3.74
N PRO A 138 -17.28 8.83 -3.82
CA PRO A 138 -18.15 7.67 -3.56
C PRO A 138 -17.97 6.52 -4.55
N LEU A 139 -17.39 6.76 -5.74
CA LEU A 139 -16.99 5.70 -6.65
C LEU A 139 -15.93 4.79 -6.02
N LEU A 140 -14.94 5.34 -5.32
CA LEU A 140 -13.85 4.56 -4.73
C LEU A 140 -14.39 3.44 -3.83
N VAL A 141 -15.33 3.79 -2.95
CA VAL A 141 -15.98 2.82 -2.05
C VAL A 141 -16.74 1.74 -2.82
N ARG A 142 -17.41 2.10 -3.92
CA ARG A 142 -18.13 1.14 -4.78
C ARG A 142 -17.18 0.18 -5.50
N GLU A 143 -16.00 0.67 -5.89
CA GLU A 143 -14.93 -0.14 -6.49
C GLU A 143 -14.08 -0.90 -5.44
N GLY A 144 -14.45 -0.85 -4.15
CA GLY A 144 -13.73 -1.55 -3.08
C GLY A 144 -12.44 -0.87 -2.61
N ILE A 145 -12.17 0.36 -3.07
CA ILE A 145 -11.04 1.18 -2.64
C ILE A 145 -11.43 1.97 -1.40
N THR A 146 -10.75 1.71 -0.29
CA THR A 146 -11.10 2.24 1.04
C THR A 146 -10.12 3.31 1.53
N SER A 147 -9.24 3.81 0.68
CA SER A 147 -8.18 4.73 1.09
C SER A 147 -7.68 5.62 -0.04
N VAL A 148 -7.25 6.82 0.34
CA VAL A 148 -6.74 7.86 -0.58
C VAL A 148 -5.38 8.35 -0.12
N LYS A 149 -4.48 8.65 -1.05
CA LYS A 149 -3.12 9.12 -0.78
C LYS A 149 -2.91 10.54 -1.31
N MET A 150 -2.47 11.42 -0.42
CA MET A 150 -2.15 12.82 -0.70
C MET A 150 -0.67 13.08 -0.50
N PHE A 151 -0.18 14.20 -1.02
CA PHE A 151 1.23 14.57 -0.96
C PHE A 151 1.38 16.03 -0.51
N THR A 152 2.30 16.29 0.41
CA THR A 152 2.73 17.64 0.81
C THR A 152 4.01 18.10 0.11
N ALA A 153 4.61 17.22 -0.70
CA ALA A 153 5.81 17.43 -1.48
C ALA A 153 5.57 17.19 -2.98
N TYR A 154 6.62 17.34 -3.80
CA TYR A 154 6.56 17.29 -5.27
C TYR A 154 5.71 18.43 -5.85
N ASN A 155 6.18 19.66 -5.60
CA ASN A 155 5.53 20.88 -6.03
C ASN A 155 5.24 20.87 -7.54
N ASN A 156 4.06 21.36 -7.93
CA ASN A 156 3.57 21.39 -9.32
C ASN A 156 3.38 20.02 -9.98
N ARG A 157 3.48 18.91 -9.24
CA ARG A 157 3.29 17.55 -9.77
C ARG A 157 2.29 16.72 -8.98
N LEU A 158 2.57 16.46 -7.70
CA LEU A 158 1.71 15.62 -6.85
C LEU A 158 1.14 16.38 -5.64
N ARG A 159 1.78 17.49 -5.26
CA ARG A 159 1.42 18.24 -4.05
C ARG A 159 0.00 18.77 -4.12
N LEU A 160 -0.74 18.56 -3.03
CA LEU A 160 -1.93 19.33 -2.70
C LEU A 160 -1.59 20.43 -1.68
N ASN A 161 -2.34 21.52 -1.72
CA ASN A 161 -2.26 22.55 -0.69
C ASN A 161 -3.06 22.15 0.57
N ASP A 162 -2.83 22.84 1.69
CA ASP A 162 -3.44 22.48 2.98
C ASP A 162 -4.98 22.56 2.95
N ALA A 163 -5.56 23.48 2.17
CA ALA A 163 -7.00 23.60 2.06
C ALA A 163 -7.61 22.41 1.30
N GLU A 164 -6.96 21.95 0.23
CA GLU A 164 -7.35 20.74 -0.50
C GLU A 164 -7.22 19.49 0.37
N ILE A 165 -6.10 19.34 1.09
CA ILE A 165 -5.86 18.24 2.02
C ILE A 165 -6.95 18.21 3.09
N PHE A 166 -7.24 19.35 3.71
CA PHE A 166 -8.26 19.45 4.75
C PHE A 166 -9.66 19.08 4.23
N GLN A 167 -10.05 19.59 3.06
CA GLN A 167 -11.34 19.26 2.45
C GLN A 167 -11.44 17.77 2.12
N LEU A 168 -10.37 17.19 1.58
CA LEU A 168 -10.31 15.77 1.26
C LEU A 168 -10.38 14.90 2.51
N MET A 169 -9.66 15.22 3.59
CA MET A 169 -9.74 14.52 4.87
C MET A 169 -11.18 14.51 5.44
N ARG A 170 -11.89 15.65 5.37
CA ARG A 170 -13.30 15.72 5.81
C ARG A 170 -14.24 14.89 4.94
N ALA A 171 -14.03 14.87 3.63
CA ALA A 171 -14.80 14.04 2.71
C ALA A 171 -14.52 12.55 2.96
N SER A 172 -13.26 12.18 3.15
CA SER A 172 -12.82 10.84 3.49
C SER A 172 -13.48 10.33 4.78
N ALA A 173 -13.51 11.15 5.83
CA ALA A 173 -14.18 10.80 7.08
C ALA A 173 -15.68 10.52 6.90
N THR A 174 -16.36 11.28 6.04
CA THR A 174 -17.79 11.07 5.73
C THR A 174 -18.04 9.77 4.96
N LEU A 175 -17.08 9.34 4.14
CA LEU A 175 -17.20 8.17 3.26
C LEU A 175 -16.57 6.90 3.84
N GLY A 176 -15.92 6.98 5.01
CA GLY A 176 -15.17 5.86 5.60
C GLY A 176 -13.88 5.53 4.85
N LEU A 177 -13.31 6.50 4.13
CA LEU A 177 -12.01 6.35 3.46
C LEU A 177 -10.88 6.69 4.43
N LEU A 178 -9.79 5.91 4.43
CA LEU A 178 -8.57 6.23 5.17
C LEU A 178 -7.72 7.25 4.38
N PRO A 179 -7.53 8.49 4.89
CA PRO A 179 -6.59 9.43 4.30
C PRO A 179 -5.15 9.03 4.65
N MET A 180 -4.29 9.01 3.66
CA MET A 180 -2.85 8.81 3.81
C MET A 180 -2.11 10.03 3.29
N LEU A 181 -0.98 10.35 3.94
CA LEU A 181 -0.16 11.50 3.57
C LEU A 181 1.27 11.04 3.26
N HIS A 182 1.85 11.55 2.17
CA HIS A 182 3.29 11.65 2.04
C HIS A 182 3.72 13.00 2.62
N ALA A 183 4.42 12.94 3.75
CA ALA A 183 4.67 14.07 4.64
C ALA A 183 6.12 14.53 4.54
N GLU A 184 6.39 15.48 3.65
CA GLU A 184 7.65 16.23 3.59
C GLU A 184 7.33 17.68 3.21
N ASN A 185 8.13 18.64 3.66
CA ASN A 185 7.93 20.04 3.30
C ASN A 185 8.43 20.32 1.87
N GLY A 186 7.50 20.27 0.90
CA GLY A 186 7.82 20.46 -0.52
C GLY A 186 8.54 21.77 -0.85
N ASP A 187 8.14 22.88 -0.22
CA ASP A 187 8.74 24.20 -0.49
C ASP A 187 10.21 24.26 -0.07
N VAL A 188 10.53 23.72 1.11
CA VAL A 188 11.90 23.64 1.61
C VAL A 188 12.73 22.73 0.72
N ILE A 189 12.17 21.58 0.29
CA ILE A 189 12.89 20.64 -0.58
C ILE A 189 13.26 21.31 -1.91
N GLU A 190 12.32 21.98 -2.57
CA GLU A 190 12.59 22.63 -3.86
C GLU A 190 13.67 23.72 -3.73
N LEU A 191 13.61 24.54 -2.67
CA LEU A 191 14.64 25.55 -2.40
C LEU A 191 16.02 24.91 -2.21
N LEU A 192 16.13 23.89 -1.36
CA LEU A 192 17.40 23.22 -1.09
C LEU A 192 17.96 22.49 -2.31
N VAL A 193 17.10 21.90 -3.16
CA VAL A 193 17.51 21.30 -4.44
C VAL A 193 18.09 22.36 -5.37
N GLN A 194 17.44 23.52 -5.50
CA GLN A 194 17.94 24.62 -6.32
C GLN A 194 19.30 25.13 -5.81
N GLU A 195 19.44 25.34 -4.50
CA GLU A 195 20.69 25.77 -3.87
C GLU A 195 21.82 24.76 -4.08
N ALA A 196 21.56 23.47 -3.89
CA ALA A 196 22.55 22.41 -4.10
C ALA A 196 23.02 22.37 -5.56
N LEU A 197 22.10 22.39 -6.52
CA LEU A 197 22.45 22.39 -7.95
C LEU A 197 23.26 23.64 -8.33
N ALA A 198 22.88 24.81 -7.83
CA ALA A 198 23.62 26.06 -8.07
C ALA A 198 25.05 26.03 -7.49
N ALA A 199 25.26 25.30 -6.39
CA ALA A 199 26.57 25.04 -5.80
C ALA A 199 27.36 23.91 -6.49
N GLY A 200 26.84 23.32 -7.57
CA GLY A 200 27.49 22.22 -8.31
C GLY A 200 27.35 20.84 -7.65
N HIS A 201 26.44 20.71 -6.69
CA HIS A 201 26.19 19.46 -5.98
C HIS A 201 25.18 18.59 -6.72
N VAL A 202 25.69 17.65 -7.53
CA VAL A 202 24.89 16.82 -8.44
C VAL A 202 24.93 15.32 -8.10
N GLU A 203 25.70 14.94 -7.08
CA GLU A 203 25.84 13.53 -6.68
C GLU A 203 24.60 13.04 -5.91
N PRO A 204 24.24 11.73 -5.99
CA PRO A 204 23.02 11.18 -5.38
C PRO A 204 22.86 11.44 -3.88
N VAL A 205 23.95 11.61 -3.12
CA VAL A 205 23.92 11.95 -1.70
C VAL A 205 23.14 13.24 -1.42
N TRP A 206 23.12 14.17 -2.38
CA TRP A 206 22.43 15.44 -2.25
C TRP A 206 20.91 15.30 -2.28
N HIS A 207 20.36 14.23 -2.88
CA HIS A 207 18.93 13.93 -2.77
C HIS A 207 18.47 13.82 -1.32
N ALA A 208 19.28 13.19 -0.45
CA ALA A 208 18.99 13.07 0.98
C ALA A 208 19.27 14.38 1.73
N ARG A 209 20.35 15.10 1.38
CA ARG A 209 20.75 16.34 2.07
C ARG A 209 19.76 17.49 1.83
N THR A 210 19.09 17.52 0.69
CA THR A 210 18.08 18.53 0.36
C THR A 210 16.70 18.19 0.93
N ARG A 211 16.58 17.10 1.68
CA ARG A 211 15.35 16.62 2.34
C ARG A 211 15.62 16.33 3.83
N PRO A 212 16.00 17.35 4.62
CA PRO A 212 16.37 17.11 6.01
C PRO A 212 15.19 16.56 6.83
N ALA A 213 15.45 15.60 7.71
CA ALA A 213 14.42 14.85 8.44
C ALA A 213 13.40 15.73 9.21
N TRP A 214 13.82 16.92 9.67
CA TRP A 214 12.91 17.85 10.35
C TRP A 214 11.76 18.32 9.44
N GLY A 215 11.97 18.39 8.12
CA GLY A 215 10.92 18.76 7.16
C GLY A 215 9.81 17.71 7.08
N ALA A 216 10.14 16.43 7.28
CA ALA A 216 9.14 15.36 7.40
C ALA A 216 8.38 15.44 8.73
N VAL A 217 9.08 15.78 9.83
CA VAL A 217 8.45 16.01 11.14
C VAL A 217 7.44 17.16 11.09
N GLU A 218 7.81 18.29 10.49
CA GLU A 218 6.91 19.43 10.30
C GLU A 218 5.66 19.03 9.50
N ALA A 219 5.85 18.45 8.32
CA ALA A 219 4.74 18.08 7.44
C ALA A 219 3.84 17.00 8.07
N ALA A 220 4.40 16.07 8.84
CA ALA A 220 3.62 15.06 9.57
C ALA A 220 2.78 15.72 10.66
N PHE A 221 3.36 16.63 11.46
CA PHE A 221 2.63 17.33 12.50
C PHE A 221 1.51 18.21 11.93
N ARG A 222 1.79 18.92 10.83
CA ARG A 222 0.77 19.68 10.09
C ARG A 222 -0.33 18.78 9.56
N GLY A 223 0.02 17.66 8.93
CA GLY A 223 -0.95 16.67 8.43
C GLY A 223 -1.86 16.12 9.54
N VAL A 224 -1.30 15.76 10.69
CA VAL A 224 -2.08 15.32 11.86
C VAL A 224 -2.97 16.44 12.39
N SER A 225 -2.48 17.68 12.44
CA SER A 225 -3.25 18.84 12.88
C SER A 225 -4.44 19.15 11.95
N LEU A 226 -4.28 18.92 10.64
CA LEU A 226 -5.38 19.04 9.67
C LEU A 226 -6.41 17.91 9.78
N ALA A 227 -6.02 16.75 10.30
CA ALA A 227 -6.90 15.60 10.50
C ALA A 227 -7.69 15.62 11.82
N ALA A 228 -7.47 16.63 12.68
CA ALA A 228 -8.10 16.78 13.99
C ALA A 228 -9.58 17.20 13.93
#